data_AF-A0A673CK49-F1
#
_entry.id   AF-A0A673CK49-F1
#
_cell.length_a   1.000
_cell.length_b   1.000
_cell.length_c   1.000
_cell.angle_alpha   90.00
_cell.angle_beta   90.00
_cell.angle_gamma   90.00
#
_symmetry.space_group_name_H-M   'P 1'
#
loop_
_entity.id
_entity.type
_entity.pdbx_description
1 polymer ?
#
loop_
_entity_poly.entity_id
_entity_poly.type
_entity_poly.pdbx_seq_one_letter_code
_entity_poly.pdbx_strand_id
1 'polypeptide(L)'
;PPPWLKLVNPTQYRFEHLATQLKWRLQEGRGEAVYQIGVEDNGLLVGLTEADMRASLKTLKRMAEKVGADITLLREREVDYDLDRNTRKIAEVLVRKVPDDQQFLDLRVAVLGNVDSGKSTLLGVLTQGELDNGRGRARLNLFRHLHEIQTGRTSSISFEILGFNSKGEVVNYSESRTAEEICESSSKMITFIDLAGHHKYLKTTIFGLTSYCPDFAMLVVSANTGIAGTTREHLGLAMALKVPIFIVVSKVDLCSRGTVERTVRQLERVLKQPGCNKVPMVVSNPDDAVTAAQQFTQSACITPIFTLSSVSGESLDLLKVFLNILPPLSNSKEQEELMQQLTEFQVDEIYSVPDVGTVVGGTLYSGVCREGERLVVGPTDEGRFLRLKVGSIQRNRSACRVLRAGQAATLALGNFDRSLLRKGMVMVSPKMNPTICCQFEAAIVLLFHAKTFRRGSQVTVHVGNVRQTATVDDLHVLLVMNFSVRQRSDYTLQIPVT
;
A
#
# COMPACT_ATOMS: atom_id res chain seq x y z
N PRO A 1 -11.09 -14.08 -10.58
CA PRO A 1 -10.66 -13.67 -11.94
C PRO A 1 -11.70 -14.17 -12.95
N PRO A 2 -12.15 -13.37 -13.93
CA PRO A 2 -13.08 -13.87 -14.95
C PRO A 2 -12.36 -14.91 -15.81
N PRO A 3 -12.93 -16.12 -15.91
CA PRO A 3 -12.33 -17.19 -16.68
C PRO A 3 -12.72 -17.07 -18.17
N TRP A 4 -11.80 -17.43 -19.06
CA TRP A 4 -12.07 -17.59 -20.49
C TRP A 4 -11.67 -18.98 -20.92
N LEU A 5 -12.65 -19.78 -21.33
CA LEU A 5 -12.41 -21.16 -21.70
C LEU A 5 -11.53 -21.24 -22.95
N LYS A 6 -11.84 -20.47 -23.99
CA LYS A 6 -11.16 -20.57 -25.30
C LYS A 6 -11.28 -19.26 -26.10
N LEU A 7 -10.16 -18.72 -26.58
CA LEU A 7 -10.07 -17.50 -27.41
C LEU A 7 -9.51 -17.79 -28.80
N VAL A 8 -9.86 -18.92 -29.39
CA VAL A 8 -9.31 -19.34 -30.69
C VAL A 8 -10.10 -18.70 -31.83
N ASN A 9 -9.40 -17.95 -32.69
CA ASN A 9 -9.90 -17.36 -33.94
C ASN A 9 -11.32 -16.76 -33.85
N PRO A 10 -11.56 -15.75 -32.98
CA PRO A 10 -12.87 -15.10 -32.91
C PRO A 10 -13.20 -14.39 -34.23
N THR A 11 -14.49 -14.35 -34.59
CA THR A 11 -15.00 -13.48 -35.66
C THR A 11 -14.68 -12.02 -35.35
N GLN A 12 -14.63 -11.16 -36.37
CA GLN A 12 -14.30 -9.74 -36.18
C GLN A 12 -15.23 -9.05 -35.17
N TYR A 13 -16.54 -9.33 -35.24
CA TYR A 13 -17.52 -8.85 -34.26
C TYR A 13 -17.24 -9.35 -32.84
N ARG A 14 -16.95 -10.64 -32.67
CA ARG A 14 -16.61 -11.21 -31.35
C ARG A 14 -15.31 -10.63 -30.81
N PHE A 15 -14.32 -10.41 -31.66
CA PHE A 15 -13.04 -9.80 -31.29
C PHE A 15 -13.24 -8.36 -30.79
N GLU A 16 -14.08 -7.57 -31.44
CA GLU A 16 -14.41 -6.20 -31.01
C GLU A 16 -15.14 -6.18 -29.67
N HIS A 17 -16.09 -7.09 -29.47
CA HIS A 17 -16.78 -7.24 -28.20
C HIS A 17 -15.82 -7.62 -27.06
N LEU A 18 -14.94 -8.60 -27.29
CA LEU A 18 -13.93 -9.03 -26.33
C LEU A 18 -12.92 -7.92 -26.01
N ALA A 19 -12.47 -7.15 -27.00
CA ALA A 19 -11.58 -6.01 -26.79
C ALA A 19 -12.25 -4.89 -25.96
N THR A 20 -13.55 -4.66 -26.18
CA THR A 20 -14.33 -3.70 -25.38
C THR A 20 -14.47 -4.18 -23.94
N GLN A 21 -14.75 -5.48 -23.74
CA GLN A 21 -14.79 -6.09 -22.42
C GLN A 21 -13.44 -5.99 -21.70
N LEU A 22 -12.33 -6.24 -22.41
CA LEU A 22 -10.98 -6.07 -21.88
C LEU A 22 -10.71 -4.62 -21.45
N LYS A 23 -11.08 -3.65 -22.27
CA LYS A 23 -10.95 -2.22 -21.95
C LYS A 23 -11.71 -1.85 -20.68
N TRP A 24 -12.94 -2.33 -20.54
CA TRP A 24 -13.75 -2.08 -19.35
C TRP A 24 -13.12 -2.70 -18.09
N ARG A 25 -12.59 -3.93 -18.18
CA ARG A 25 -11.90 -4.58 -17.05
C ARG A 25 -10.62 -3.87 -16.64
N LEU A 26 -9.85 -3.39 -17.61
CA LEU A 26 -8.67 -2.57 -17.32
C LEU A 26 -9.07 -1.27 -16.62
N GLN A 27 -10.20 -0.65 -16.98
CA GLN A 27 -10.70 0.53 -16.25
C GLN A 27 -11.11 0.18 -14.81
N GLU A 28 -11.81 -0.94 -14.60
CA GLU A 28 -12.21 -1.38 -13.26
C GLU A 28 -11.02 -1.64 -12.33
N GLY A 29 -9.96 -2.26 -12.85
CA GLY A 29 -8.74 -2.60 -12.10
C GLY A 29 -7.64 -1.54 -12.17
N ARG A 30 -7.98 -0.26 -12.45
CA ARG A 30 -7.02 0.86 -12.53
C ARG A 30 -5.82 0.64 -13.45
N GLY A 31 -6.06 0.01 -14.59
CA GLY A 31 -5.06 -0.32 -15.60
C GLY A 31 -4.52 -1.74 -15.51
N GLU A 32 -4.97 -2.56 -14.55
CA GLU A 32 -4.56 -3.95 -14.41
C GLU A 32 -5.75 -4.91 -14.45
N ALA A 33 -5.58 -6.06 -15.10
CA ALA A 33 -6.54 -7.15 -15.06
C ALA A 33 -5.83 -8.50 -15.14
N VAL A 34 -6.22 -9.45 -14.29
CA VAL A 34 -5.72 -10.83 -14.36
C VAL A 34 -6.78 -11.73 -14.97
N TYR A 35 -6.39 -12.44 -16.03
CA TYR A 35 -7.22 -13.38 -16.78
C TYR A 35 -6.77 -14.81 -16.56
N GLN A 36 -7.74 -15.72 -16.52
CA GLN A 36 -7.52 -17.17 -16.51
C GLN A 36 -7.95 -17.74 -17.85
N ILE A 37 -7.04 -18.39 -18.58
CA ILE A 37 -7.30 -19.04 -19.86
C ILE A 37 -7.37 -20.54 -19.65
N GLY A 38 -8.39 -21.19 -20.21
CA GLY A 38 -8.65 -22.63 -20.02
C GLY A 38 -9.51 -22.94 -18.81
N VAL A 39 -10.25 -21.95 -18.31
CA VAL A 39 -11.22 -22.09 -17.21
C VAL A 39 -12.60 -21.74 -17.76
N GLU A 40 -13.63 -22.51 -17.39
CA GLU A 40 -15.03 -22.23 -17.76
C GLU A 40 -15.63 -21.11 -16.91
N ASP A 41 -16.71 -20.48 -17.39
CA ASP A 41 -17.45 -19.41 -16.69
C ASP A 41 -17.96 -19.83 -15.30
N ASN A 42 -18.15 -21.13 -15.07
CA ASN A 42 -18.53 -21.73 -13.79
C ASN A 42 -17.32 -21.98 -12.84
N GLY A 43 -16.11 -21.66 -13.26
CA GLY A 43 -14.86 -21.88 -12.52
C GLY A 43 -14.24 -23.28 -12.69
N LEU A 44 -14.80 -24.14 -13.53
CA LEU A 44 -14.23 -25.48 -13.79
C LEU A 44 -12.93 -25.38 -14.58
N LEU A 45 -11.90 -26.05 -14.07
CA LEU A 45 -10.57 -26.14 -14.66
C LEU A 45 -10.58 -27.22 -15.75
N VAL A 46 -10.92 -26.86 -16.98
CA VAL A 46 -10.99 -27.82 -18.12
C VAL A 46 -9.65 -27.92 -18.86
N GLY A 47 -8.89 -26.83 -18.88
CA GLY A 47 -7.62 -26.72 -19.60
C GLY A 47 -7.75 -26.72 -21.12
N LEU A 48 -6.70 -26.24 -21.79
CA LEU A 48 -6.60 -26.21 -23.25
C LEU A 48 -5.41 -27.05 -23.73
N THR A 49 -5.49 -27.56 -24.96
CA THR A 49 -4.33 -28.13 -25.64
C THR A 49 -3.28 -27.05 -25.88
N GLU A 50 -2.01 -27.44 -26.08
CA GLU A 50 -0.93 -26.48 -26.31
C GLU A 50 -1.19 -25.58 -27.55
N ALA A 51 -1.75 -26.15 -28.61
CA ALA A 51 -2.12 -25.41 -29.82
C ALA A 51 -3.21 -24.37 -29.55
N ASP A 52 -4.28 -24.77 -28.83
CA ASP A 52 -5.37 -23.87 -28.46
C ASP A 52 -4.92 -22.78 -27.48
N MET A 53 -4.01 -23.11 -26.56
CA MET A 53 -3.44 -22.17 -25.60
C MET A 53 -2.62 -21.10 -26.33
N ARG A 54 -1.70 -21.49 -27.23
CA ARG A 54 -0.91 -20.54 -28.03
C ARG A 54 -1.81 -19.64 -28.88
N ALA A 55 -2.85 -20.20 -29.50
CA ALA A 55 -3.81 -19.43 -30.29
C ALA A 55 -4.60 -18.45 -29.42
N SER A 56 -5.03 -18.87 -28.23
CA SER A 56 -5.76 -18.02 -27.28
C SER A 56 -4.90 -16.86 -26.75
N LEU A 57 -3.63 -17.14 -26.38
CA LEU A 57 -2.66 -16.12 -25.97
C LEU A 57 -2.37 -15.13 -27.10
N LYS A 58 -2.27 -15.59 -28.35
CA LYS A 58 -2.08 -14.70 -29.51
C LYS A 58 -3.29 -13.79 -29.73
N THR A 59 -4.50 -14.31 -29.58
CA THR A 59 -5.72 -13.49 -29.64
C THR A 59 -5.75 -12.46 -28.53
N LEU A 60 -5.44 -12.86 -27.29
CA LEU A 60 -5.39 -11.95 -26.14
C LEU A 60 -4.34 -10.85 -26.34
N LYS A 61 -3.17 -11.19 -26.89
CA LYS A 61 -2.14 -10.20 -27.23
C LYS A 61 -2.66 -9.15 -28.22
N ARG A 62 -3.33 -9.59 -29.30
CA ARG A 62 -3.94 -8.67 -30.28
C ARG A 62 -5.02 -7.79 -29.66
N MET A 63 -5.80 -8.33 -28.71
CA MET A 63 -6.80 -7.55 -27.97
C MET A 63 -6.13 -6.49 -27.09
N ALA A 64 -5.06 -6.86 -26.38
CA ALA A 64 -4.32 -5.96 -25.51
C ALA A 64 -3.64 -4.82 -26.31
N GLU A 65 -2.97 -5.15 -27.43
CA GLU A 65 -2.38 -4.17 -28.35
C GLU A 65 -3.42 -3.17 -28.86
N LYS A 66 -4.64 -3.63 -29.20
CA LYS A 66 -5.75 -2.74 -29.64
C LYS A 66 -6.21 -1.76 -28.56
N VAL A 67 -6.04 -2.11 -27.28
CA VAL A 67 -6.44 -1.28 -26.13
C VAL A 67 -5.26 -0.48 -25.55
N GLY A 68 -4.05 -0.64 -26.11
CA GLY A 68 -2.83 0.00 -25.59
C GLY A 68 -2.33 -0.65 -24.30
N ALA A 69 -2.36 -1.98 -24.23
CA ALA A 69 -1.94 -2.76 -23.08
C ALA A 69 -0.95 -3.86 -23.45
N ASP A 70 -0.07 -4.21 -22.52
CA ASP A 70 0.83 -5.35 -22.61
C ASP A 70 0.28 -6.55 -21.83
N ILE A 71 0.78 -7.74 -22.17
CA ILE A 71 0.46 -8.99 -21.48
C ILE A 71 1.70 -9.64 -20.90
N THR A 72 1.57 -10.18 -19.69
CA THR A 72 2.61 -10.97 -19.00
C THR A 72 2.00 -12.28 -18.52
N LEU A 73 2.58 -13.40 -18.93
CA LEU A 73 2.21 -14.72 -18.43
C LEU A 73 2.72 -14.86 -16.99
N LEU A 74 1.80 -15.00 -16.02
CA LEU A 74 2.15 -15.14 -14.60
C LEU A 74 2.53 -16.58 -14.27
N ARG A 75 1.73 -17.54 -14.76
CA ARG A 75 1.96 -18.98 -14.56
C ARG A 75 1.18 -19.83 -15.55
N GLU A 76 1.65 -21.06 -15.74
CA GLU A 76 0.93 -22.14 -16.41
C GLU A 76 0.77 -23.32 -15.45
N ARG A 77 -0.41 -23.95 -15.47
CA ARG A 77 -0.72 -25.15 -14.69
C ARG A 77 -1.20 -26.23 -15.63
N GLU A 78 -0.70 -27.44 -15.44
CA GLU A 78 -1.20 -28.62 -16.14
C GLU A 78 -2.40 -29.18 -15.38
N VAL A 79 -3.41 -29.63 -16.11
CA VAL A 79 -4.62 -30.23 -15.56
C VAL A 79 -4.79 -31.62 -16.18
N ASP A 80 -4.81 -32.62 -15.31
CA ASP A 80 -5.18 -33.98 -15.68
C ASP A 80 -6.70 -34.06 -15.73
N TYR A 81 -7.26 -34.03 -16.94
CA TYR A 81 -8.66 -34.30 -17.20
C TYR A 81 -8.75 -35.71 -17.79
N ASP A 82 -9.60 -36.58 -17.23
CA ASP A 82 -9.60 -38.04 -17.38
C ASP A 82 -9.27 -38.64 -18.77
N LEU A 83 -8.57 -39.78 -18.72
CA LEU A 83 -8.36 -40.85 -19.73
C LEU A 83 -7.67 -40.53 -21.08
N ASP A 84 -7.64 -39.29 -21.55
CA ASP A 84 -6.89 -38.92 -22.76
C ASP A 84 -5.45 -38.51 -22.42
N ARG A 85 -4.44 -39.13 -23.06
CA ARG A 85 -2.99 -38.88 -22.89
C ARG A 85 -2.51 -37.45 -23.22
N ASN A 86 -3.40 -36.49 -23.42
CA ASN A 86 -3.04 -35.13 -23.81
C ASN A 86 -3.05 -34.21 -22.59
N THR A 87 -1.87 -33.73 -22.21
CA THR A 87 -1.70 -32.71 -21.17
C THR A 87 -2.44 -31.43 -21.56
N ARG A 88 -3.37 -31.00 -20.71
CA ARG A 88 -4.08 -29.74 -20.88
C ARG A 88 -3.49 -28.70 -19.95
N LYS A 89 -3.41 -27.46 -20.42
CA LYS A 89 -2.82 -26.34 -19.70
C LYS A 89 -3.83 -25.25 -19.41
N ILE A 90 -3.65 -24.61 -18.27
CA ILE A 90 -4.34 -23.38 -17.85
C ILE A 90 -3.28 -22.32 -17.68
N ALA A 91 -3.56 -21.10 -18.14
CA ALA A 91 -2.64 -19.98 -18.03
C ALA A 91 -3.29 -18.83 -17.25
N GLU A 92 -2.52 -18.22 -16.35
CA GLU A 92 -2.89 -16.93 -15.75
C GLU A 92 -2.06 -15.83 -16.39
N VAL A 93 -2.74 -14.81 -16.90
CA VAL A 93 -2.12 -13.73 -17.67
C VAL A 93 -2.50 -12.40 -17.03
N LEU A 94 -1.49 -11.61 -16.67
CA LEU A 94 -1.65 -10.21 -16.29
C LEU A 94 -1.71 -9.38 -17.56
N VAL A 95 -2.75 -8.56 -17.69
CA VAL A 95 -2.84 -7.51 -18.71
C VAL A 95 -2.69 -6.17 -18.02
N ARG A 96 -1.72 -5.37 -18.46
CA ARG A 96 -1.43 -4.06 -17.88
C ARG A 96 -1.46 -2.99 -18.97
N LYS A 97 -2.24 -1.93 -18.75
CA LYS A 97 -2.31 -0.80 -19.65
C LYS A 97 -0.96 -0.09 -19.71
N VAL A 98 -0.50 0.23 -20.92
CA VAL A 98 0.66 1.10 -21.10
C VAL A 98 0.24 2.53 -20.73
N PRO A 99 1.00 3.24 -19.89
CA PRO A 99 0.61 4.56 -19.41
C PRO A 99 0.62 5.58 -20.55
N ASP A 100 -0.53 6.21 -20.82
CA ASP A 100 -0.68 7.20 -21.91
C ASP A 100 -0.30 8.63 -21.52
N ASP A 101 -0.22 8.97 -20.21
CA ASP A 101 0.24 10.27 -19.67
C ASP A 101 0.10 10.28 -18.13
N GLN A 102 1.19 10.02 -17.40
CA GLN A 102 1.28 10.14 -15.93
C GLN A 102 0.12 9.46 -15.15
N GLN A 103 -0.47 8.38 -15.67
CA GLN A 103 -1.50 7.61 -15.00
C GLN A 103 -0.95 6.20 -14.75
N PHE A 104 -0.03 6.13 -13.80
CA PHE A 104 0.46 4.87 -13.25
C PHE A 104 -0.35 4.51 -12.00
N LEU A 105 -0.45 3.21 -11.72
CA LEU A 105 -0.96 2.71 -10.46
C LEU A 105 0.08 2.97 -9.37
N ASP A 106 -0.27 3.69 -8.30
CA ASP A 106 0.61 3.94 -7.16
C ASP A 106 -0.01 3.31 -5.91
N LEU A 107 0.73 2.40 -5.26
CA LEU A 107 0.32 1.75 -4.02
C LEU A 107 1.28 2.13 -2.90
N ARG A 108 0.74 2.53 -1.76
CA ARG A 108 1.53 2.94 -0.59
C ARG A 108 1.66 1.80 0.38
N VAL A 109 2.89 1.45 0.73
CA VAL A 109 3.20 0.35 1.66
C VAL A 109 3.96 0.90 2.86
N ALA A 110 3.33 0.88 4.03
CA ALA A 110 4.01 1.23 5.28
C ALA A 110 4.91 0.11 5.76
N VAL A 111 6.17 0.41 6.08
CA VAL A 111 7.14 -0.58 6.53
C VAL A 111 7.26 -0.55 8.04
N LEU A 112 6.82 -1.63 8.68
CA LEU A 112 6.70 -1.77 10.12
C LEU A 112 7.62 -2.86 10.65
N GLY A 113 7.98 -2.79 11.93
CA GLY A 113 8.75 -3.84 12.60
C GLY A 113 9.75 -3.33 13.64
N ASN A 114 10.27 -4.24 14.47
CA ASN A 114 11.18 -3.91 15.56
C ASN A 114 12.51 -3.28 15.11
N VAL A 115 13.26 -2.71 16.05
CA VAL A 115 14.67 -2.33 15.84
C VAL A 115 15.45 -3.55 15.34
N ASP A 116 16.37 -3.33 14.41
CA ASP A 116 17.22 -4.36 13.80
C ASP A 116 16.50 -5.48 13.05
N SER A 117 15.20 -5.32 12.74
CA SER A 117 14.47 -6.27 11.89
C SER A 117 14.86 -6.19 10.41
N GLY A 118 15.70 -5.24 10.00
CA GLY A 118 16.19 -5.12 8.62
C GLY A 118 15.27 -4.35 7.67
N LYS A 119 14.32 -3.53 8.17
CA LYS A 119 13.40 -2.70 7.35
C LYS A 119 14.12 -1.86 6.29
N SER A 120 14.94 -0.90 6.72
CA SER A 120 15.65 0.01 5.82
C SER A 120 16.69 -0.73 4.97
N THR A 121 17.27 -1.82 5.47
CA THR A 121 18.15 -2.67 4.67
C THR A 121 17.40 -3.33 3.53
N LEU A 122 16.23 -3.92 3.80
CA LEU A 122 15.38 -4.54 2.79
C LEU A 122 14.91 -3.52 1.76
N LEU A 123 14.51 -2.33 2.19
CA LEU A 123 14.12 -1.24 1.29
C LEU A 123 15.28 -0.81 0.38
N GLY A 124 16.49 -0.67 0.93
CA GLY A 124 17.67 -0.32 0.14
C GLY A 124 17.95 -1.37 -0.94
N VAL A 125 17.89 -2.65 -0.59
CA VAL A 125 18.09 -3.74 -1.56
C VAL A 125 16.99 -3.76 -2.62
N LEU A 126 15.72 -3.60 -2.22
CA LEU A 126 14.60 -3.62 -3.17
C LEU A 126 14.63 -2.45 -4.15
N THR A 127 15.01 -1.25 -3.68
CA THR A 127 14.96 -0.02 -4.48
C THR A 127 16.22 0.21 -5.31
N GLN A 128 17.39 -0.26 -4.85
CA GLN A 128 18.67 -0.06 -5.54
C GLN A 128 19.12 -1.27 -6.35
N GLY A 129 18.63 -2.46 -6.03
CA GLY A 129 18.97 -3.70 -6.74
C GLY A 129 20.30 -4.32 -6.33
N GLU A 130 21.04 -3.69 -5.42
CA GLU A 130 22.26 -4.25 -4.84
C GLU A 130 21.98 -4.99 -3.53
N LEU A 131 22.59 -6.16 -3.35
CA LEU A 131 22.53 -6.89 -2.09
C LEU A 131 23.31 -6.17 -0.98
N ASP A 132 22.84 -6.35 0.25
CA ASP A 132 23.52 -5.83 1.43
C ASP A 132 24.78 -6.64 1.73
N ASN A 133 25.83 -5.98 2.20
CA ASN A 133 27.09 -6.64 2.56
C ASN A 133 27.08 -7.25 3.98
N GLY A 134 25.90 -7.38 4.60
CA GLY A 134 25.72 -7.82 5.98
C GLY A 134 26.13 -6.78 7.04
N ARG A 135 26.68 -5.64 6.63
CA ARG A 135 27.05 -4.51 7.50
C ARG A 135 26.11 -3.32 7.35
N GLY A 136 25.03 -3.47 6.58
CA GLY A 136 24.03 -2.42 6.38
C GLY A 136 24.47 -1.35 5.37
N ARG A 137 25.27 -1.70 4.36
CA ARG A 137 25.58 -0.81 3.23
C ARG A 137 24.30 -0.31 2.54
N ALA A 138 23.32 -1.19 2.33
CA ALA A 138 22.10 -0.85 1.61
C ALA A 138 21.26 0.21 2.34
N ARG A 139 21.22 0.19 3.68
CA ARG A 139 20.45 1.16 4.47
C ARG A 139 21.11 2.54 4.60
N LEU A 140 22.43 2.63 4.40
CA LEU A 140 23.14 3.92 4.50
C LEU A 140 22.63 4.92 3.47
N ASN A 141 22.21 4.43 2.30
CA ASN A 141 21.67 5.24 1.23
C ASN A 141 20.28 5.81 1.55
N LEU A 142 19.60 5.29 2.59
CA LEU A 142 18.28 5.75 3.01
C LEU A 142 18.34 6.74 4.18
N PHE A 143 19.46 6.78 4.91
CA PHE A 143 19.59 7.66 6.07
C PHE A 143 19.74 9.12 5.64
N ARG A 144 18.94 9.99 6.26
CA ARG A 144 18.89 11.42 5.93
C ARG A 144 19.58 12.28 6.96
N HIS A 145 19.76 11.77 8.17
CA HIS A 145 20.33 12.53 9.28
C HIS A 145 21.62 11.89 9.81
N LEU A 146 22.54 12.75 10.28
CA LEU A 146 23.82 12.31 10.83
C LEU A 146 23.68 11.32 11.98
N HIS A 147 22.71 11.53 12.88
CA HIS A 147 22.48 10.61 13.99
C HIS A 147 21.93 9.25 13.55
N GLU A 148 21.25 9.16 12.40
CA GLU A 148 20.82 7.86 11.84
C GLU A 148 22.03 7.06 11.36
N ILE A 149 23.00 7.74 10.72
CA ILE A 149 24.28 7.14 10.30
C ILE A 149 25.09 6.69 11.51
N GLN A 150 25.21 7.54 12.54
CA GLN A 150 25.98 7.24 13.75
C GLN A 150 25.38 6.11 14.59
N THR A 151 24.05 6.09 14.74
CA THR A 151 23.37 5.09 15.59
C THR A 151 22.95 3.85 14.81
N GLY A 152 22.94 3.91 13.47
CA GLY A 152 22.40 2.86 12.61
C GLY A 152 20.88 2.70 12.69
N ARG A 153 20.15 3.72 13.17
CA ARG A 153 18.70 3.64 13.44
C ARG A 153 17.94 4.75 12.72
N THR A 154 16.89 4.35 11.99
CA THR A 154 15.92 5.27 11.38
C THR A 154 15.13 6.00 12.45
N SER A 155 15.03 7.32 12.31
CA SER A 155 14.37 8.22 13.27
C SER A 155 13.27 9.08 12.63
N SER A 156 13.34 9.24 11.31
CA SER A 156 12.44 10.03 10.49
C SER A 156 11.63 9.13 9.56
N ILE A 157 10.55 9.68 8.99
CA ILE A 157 9.80 9.00 7.92
C ILE A 157 10.51 9.31 6.61
N SER A 158 10.84 8.27 5.84
CA SER A 158 11.35 8.41 4.48
C SER A 158 10.43 7.71 3.48
N PHE A 159 10.56 8.11 2.23
CA PHE A 159 9.78 7.57 1.11
C PHE A 159 10.74 7.00 0.09
N GLU A 160 10.53 5.74 -0.27
CA GLU A 160 11.31 5.04 -1.29
C GLU A 160 10.37 4.47 -2.35
N ILE A 161 10.77 4.54 -3.62
CA ILE A 161 9.90 4.18 -4.74
C ILE A 161 10.46 2.94 -5.43
N LEU A 162 9.60 1.97 -5.71
CA LEU A 162 9.90 0.82 -6.56
C LEU A 162 8.93 0.82 -7.74
N GLY A 163 9.47 0.95 -8.94
CA GLY A 163 8.70 0.97 -10.19
C GLY A 163 8.72 -0.36 -10.92
N PHE A 164 7.61 -0.70 -11.55
CA PHE A 164 7.45 -1.82 -12.48
C PHE A 164 6.99 -1.32 -13.84
N ASN A 165 7.61 -1.84 -14.91
CA ASN A 165 7.16 -1.56 -16.27
C ASN A 165 5.88 -2.34 -16.61
N SER A 166 5.37 -2.18 -17.83
CA SER A 166 4.17 -2.86 -18.32
C SER A 166 4.30 -4.39 -18.33
N LYS A 167 5.53 -4.90 -18.46
CA LYS A 167 5.87 -6.33 -18.44
C LYS A 167 6.06 -6.91 -17.04
N GLY A 168 6.17 -6.07 -16.01
CA GLY A 168 6.39 -6.48 -14.62
C GLY A 168 7.86 -6.56 -14.18
N GLU A 169 8.78 -6.03 -14.97
CA GLU A 169 10.20 -5.93 -14.61
C GLU A 169 10.44 -4.65 -13.79
N VAL A 170 11.40 -4.72 -12.86
CA VAL A 170 11.76 -3.58 -12.02
C VAL A 170 12.53 -2.54 -12.83
N VAL A 171 12.06 -1.29 -12.80
CA VAL A 171 12.70 -0.19 -13.55
C VAL A 171 13.86 0.46 -12.81
N ASN A 172 13.97 0.30 -11.49
CA ASN A 172 14.95 1.02 -10.69
C ASN A 172 16.42 0.67 -10.97
N TYR A 173 16.70 -0.55 -11.45
CA TYR A 173 18.05 -1.13 -11.42
C TYR A 173 18.95 -0.73 -12.59
N SER A 174 18.44 0.05 -13.54
CA SER A 174 19.29 0.66 -14.56
C SER A 174 20.11 1.79 -13.96
N GLU A 175 21.39 1.89 -14.35
CA GLU A 175 22.33 2.88 -13.83
C GLU A 175 21.78 4.31 -14.00
N SER A 176 21.39 4.91 -12.87
CA SER A 176 21.02 6.31 -12.69
C SER A 176 19.64 6.75 -13.21
N ARG A 177 18.55 6.18 -12.67
CA ARG A 177 17.22 6.79 -12.81
C ARG A 177 16.90 7.74 -11.67
N THR A 178 16.68 9.01 -12.00
CA THR A 178 16.03 9.95 -11.08
C THR A 178 14.61 9.46 -10.72
N ALA A 179 14.04 9.94 -9.61
CA ALA A 179 12.65 9.59 -9.25
C ALA A 179 11.65 9.91 -10.38
N GLU A 180 11.94 10.95 -11.18
CA GLU A 180 11.15 11.35 -12.34
C GLU A 180 11.19 10.29 -13.44
N GLU A 181 12.38 9.83 -13.82
CA GLU A 181 12.55 8.77 -14.82
C GLU A 181 11.92 7.44 -14.38
N ILE A 182 11.98 7.12 -13.09
CA ILE A 182 11.28 5.95 -12.53
C ILE A 182 9.77 6.12 -12.74
N CYS A 183 9.20 7.30 -12.46
CA CYS A 183 7.78 7.55 -12.63
C CYS A 183 7.34 7.51 -14.10
N GLU A 184 8.16 8.02 -15.02
CA GLU A 184 7.86 8.02 -16.46
C GLU A 184 7.93 6.62 -17.08
N SER A 185 8.90 5.80 -16.66
CA SER A 185 9.07 4.43 -17.18
C SER A 185 8.22 3.37 -16.48
N SER A 186 7.52 3.73 -15.40
CA SER A 186 6.70 2.81 -14.60
C SER A 186 5.25 2.81 -15.04
N SER A 187 4.70 1.61 -15.22
CA SER A 187 3.26 1.39 -15.34
C SER A 187 2.60 1.17 -13.97
N LYS A 188 3.38 0.69 -12.99
CA LYS A 188 2.98 0.53 -11.59
C LYS A 188 4.11 0.95 -10.68
N MET A 189 3.77 1.59 -9.57
CA MET A 189 4.70 2.03 -8.55
C MET A 189 4.25 1.56 -7.17
N ILE A 190 5.24 1.21 -6.36
CA ILE A 190 5.07 0.95 -4.94
C ILE A 190 5.86 2.02 -4.20
N THR A 191 5.15 2.87 -3.47
CA THR A 191 5.74 3.90 -2.60
C THR A 191 5.83 3.34 -1.18
N PHE A 192 7.05 3.04 -0.75
CA PHE A 192 7.32 2.59 0.62
C PHE A 192 7.44 3.76 1.57
N ILE A 193 6.79 3.63 2.72
CA ILE A 193 6.88 4.59 3.84
C ILE A 193 7.74 3.91 4.90
N ASP A 194 9.03 4.28 5.00
CA ASP A 194 9.92 3.71 6.03
C ASP A 194 9.57 4.31 7.38
N LEU A 195 9.13 3.47 8.31
CA LEU A 195 8.75 3.89 9.65
C LEU A 195 9.75 3.39 10.69
N ALA A 196 9.98 4.23 11.70
CA ALA A 196 10.96 3.96 12.73
C ALA A 196 10.58 2.72 13.56
N GLY A 197 11.56 1.86 13.82
CA GLY A 197 11.35 0.61 14.56
C GLY A 197 11.42 0.74 16.09
N HIS A 198 12.00 1.83 16.60
CA HIS A 198 12.29 1.98 18.02
C HIS A 198 11.11 2.60 18.77
N HIS A 199 10.79 2.10 19.98
CA HIS A 199 9.64 2.56 20.78
C HIS A 199 9.64 4.08 21.02
N LYS A 200 10.82 4.69 21.20
CA LYS A 200 10.99 6.16 21.31
C LYS A 200 10.34 6.94 20.15
N TYR A 201 10.26 6.34 18.97
CA TYR A 201 9.71 6.93 17.74
C TYR A 201 8.33 6.38 17.38
N LEU A 202 7.64 5.66 18.29
CA LEU A 202 6.30 5.12 18.04
C LEU A 202 5.31 6.21 17.60
N LYS A 203 5.42 7.42 18.15
CA LYS A 203 4.60 8.58 17.75
C LYS A 203 4.80 8.96 16.28
N THR A 204 6.02 8.79 15.77
CA THR A 204 6.36 9.02 14.37
C THR A 204 5.75 7.91 13.50
N THR A 205 5.79 6.66 13.95
CA THR A 205 5.15 5.52 13.27
C THR A 205 3.64 5.69 13.17
N ILE A 206 2.97 6.08 14.27
CA ILE A 206 1.52 6.35 14.28
C ILE A 206 1.20 7.47 13.29
N PHE A 207 1.94 8.57 13.34
CA PHE A 207 1.80 9.66 12.38
C PHE A 207 1.96 9.16 10.94
N GLY A 208 2.95 8.32 10.65
CA GLY A 208 3.14 7.77 9.31
C GLY A 208 1.97 6.92 8.82
N LEU A 209 1.36 6.13 9.70
CA LEU A 209 0.20 5.31 9.38
C LEU A 209 -1.10 6.13 9.24
N THR A 210 -1.28 7.21 10.00
CA THR A 210 -2.51 8.04 9.95
C THR A 210 -2.45 9.14 8.89
N SER A 211 -1.29 9.75 8.68
CA SER A 211 -1.15 10.92 7.80
C SER A 211 -1.08 10.52 6.34
N TYR A 212 -0.30 9.48 6.04
CA TYR A 212 -0.05 9.07 4.66
C TYR A 212 -0.97 7.94 4.18
N CYS A 213 -1.92 7.51 5.03
CA CYS A 213 -2.97 6.53 4.73
C CYS A 213 -2.48 5.38 3.81
N PRO A 214 -1.52 4.55 4.27
CA PRO A 214 -0.96 3.50 3.45
C PRO A 214 -2.03 2.48 3.06
N ASP A 215 -1.98 2.00 1.82
CA ASP A 215 -2.87 0.94 1.33
C ASP A 215 -2.54 -0.37 2.04
N PHE A 216 -1.26 -0.68 2.20
CA PHE A 216 -0.80 -1.92 2.82
C PHE A 216 0.26 -1.67 3.89
N ALA A 217 0.45 -2.64 4.77
CA ALA A 217 1.55 -2.64 5.72
C ALA A 217 2.41 -3.89 5.56
N MET A 218 3.73 -3.69 5.43
CA MET A 218 4.75 -4.73 5.44
C MET A 218 5.35 -4.84 6.83
N LEU A 219 5.04 -5.91 7.55
CA LEU A 219 5.64 -6.16 8.87
C LEU A 219 6.92 -6.98 8.73
N VAL A 220 8.07 -6.34 8.91
CA VAL A 220 9.39 -6.98 8.84
C VAL A 220 9.82 -7.48 10.21
N VAL A 221 10.07 -8.79 10.30
CA VAL A 221 10.48 -9.51 11.51
C VAL A 221 11.81 -10.21 11.24
N SER A 222 12.79 -10.11 12.15
CA SER A 222 14.05 -10.84 11.99
C SER A 222 13.86 -12.32 12.37
N ALA A 223 14.35 -13.23 11.54
CA ALA A 223 14.31 -14.68 11.80
C ALA A 223 14.98 -15.05 13.14
N ASN A 224 16.05 -14.34 13.51
CA ASN A 224 16.83 -14.57 14.72
C ASN A 224 16.07 -14.16 15.99
N THR A 225 15.49 -12.95 15.99
CA THR A 225 14.82 -12.41 17.19
C THR A 225 13.37 -12.83 17.32
N GLY A 226 12.71 -13.18 16.20
CA GLY A 226 11.28 -13.43 16.16
C GLY A 226 10.44 -12.23 16.58
N ILE A 227 9.29 -12.48 17.20
CA ILE A 227 8.37 -11.43 17.67
C ILE A 227 8.94 -10.78 18.94
N ALA A 228 9.66 -9.68 18.78
CA ALA A 228 10.30 -8.95 19.87
C ALA A 228 9.98 -7.45 19.81
N GLY A 229 10.10 -6.78 20.96
CA GLY A 229 9.98 -5.32 21.09
C GLY A 229 8.66 -4.77 20.54
N THR A 230 8.77 -3.81 19.64
CA THR A 230 7.63 -3.06 19.07
C THR A 230 6.85 -3.82 18.00
N THR A 231 7.22 -5.06 17.64
CA THR A 231 6.52 -5.85 16.60
C THR A 231 5.03 -6.04 16.92
N ARG A 232 4.68 -6.35 18.18
CA ARG A 232 3.27 -6.51 18.58
C ARG A 232 2.52 -5.19 18.56
N GLU A 233 3.16 -4.10 18.97
CA GLU A 233 2.57 -2.75 18.94
C GLU A 233 2.28 -2.33 17.50
N HIS A 234 3.24 -2.51 16.59
CA HIS A 234 3.05 -2.20 15.17
C HIS A 234 1.97 -3.07 14.51
N LEU A 235 1.92 -4.37 14.82
CA LEU A 235 0.86 -5.26 14.36
C LEU A 235 -0.51 -4.77 14.86
N GLY A 236 -0.61 -4.43 16.15
CA GLY A 236 -1.83 -3.91 16.76
C GLY A 236 -2.28 -2.59 16.15
N LEU A 237 -1.36 -1.66 15.87
CA LEU A 237 -1.66 -0.39 15.21
C LEU A 237 -2.21 -0.59 13.79
N ALA A 238 -1.56 -1.41 12.97
CA ALA A 238 -2.02 -1.66 11.61
C ALA A 238 -3.38 -2.39 11.58
N MET A 239 -3.63 -3.32 12.52
CA MET A 239 -4.95 -3.95 12.69
C MET A 239 -6.03 -2.96 13.15
N ALA A 240 -5.71 -2.08 14.10
CA ALA A 240 -6.64 -1.06 14.59
C ALA A 240 -7.01 -0.04 13.51
N LEU A 241 -6.04 0.33 12.66
CA LEU A 241 -6.26 1.20 11.49
C LEU A 241 -6.84 0.45 10.29
N LYS A 242 -7.14 -0.85 10.43
CA LYS A 242 -7.69 -1.74 9.38
C LYS A 242 -6.83 -1.78 8.11
N VAL A 243 -5.52 -1.53 8.22
CA VAL A 243 -4.58 -1.63 7.10
C VAL A 243 -4.24 -3.11 6.88
N PRO A 244 -4.45 -3.67 5.68
CA PRO A 244 -4.06 -5.05 5.39
C PRO A 244 -2.55 -5.27 5.51
N ILE A 245 -2.15 -6.38 6.13
CA ILE A 245 -0.74 -6.66 6.49
C ILE A 245 -0.26 -7.92 5.79
N PHE A 246 0.95 -7.87 5.25
CA PHE A 246 1.76 -9.04 4.92
C PHE A 246 3.07 -9.01 5.71
N ILE A 247 3.66 -10.18 5.96
CA ILE A 247 4.81 -10.34 6.85
C ILE A 247 6.04 -10.74 6.06
N VAL A 248 7.18 -10.13 6.38
CA VAL A 248 8.49 -10.51 5.83
C VAL A 248 9.40 -10.92 6.97
N VAL A 249 9.80 -12.19 6.98
CA VAL A 249 10.82 -12.75 7.86
C VAL A 249 12.18 -12.57 7.19
N SER A 250 12.98 -11.62 7.70
CA SER A 250 14.28 -11.26 7.16
C SER A 250 15.43 -12.00 7.87
N LYS A 251 16.66 -11.84 7.37
CA LYS A 251 17.91 -12.36 7.98
C LYS A 251 17.93 -13.88 8.13
N VAL A 252 17.30 -14.59 7.20
CA VAL A 252 17.29 -16.07 7.21
C VAL A 252 18.68 -16.66 7.01
N ASP A 253 19.59 -15.91 6.38
CA ASP A 253 21.01 -16.26 6.18
C ASP A 253 21.79 -16.44 7.49
N LEU A 254 21.35 -15.81 8.59
CA LEU A 254 22.00 -15.91 9.90
C LEU A 254 21.47 -17.08 10.74
N CYS A 255 20.47 -17.82 10.25
CA CYS A 255 19.69 -18.76 11.04
C CYS A 255 19.65 -20.15 10.41
N SER A 256 19.59 -21.19 11.26
CA SER A 256 19.25 -22.54 10.79
C SER A 256 17.77 -22.62 10.39
N ARG A 257 17.42 -23.54 9.47
CA ARG A 257 16.03 -23.76 9.02
C ARG A 257 15.05 -23.95 10.17
N GLY A 258 15.41 -24.73 11.18
CA GLY A 258 14.57 -24.94 12.37
C GLY A 258 14.34 -23.68 13.22
N THR A 259 15.20 -22.67 13.12
CA THR A 259 14.98 -21.36 13.77
C THR A 259 13.97 -20.52 12.98
N VAL A 260 14.11 -20.49 11.66
CA VAL A 260 13.17 -19.80 10.77
C VAL A 260 11.76 -20.39 10.93
N GLU A 261 11.63 -21.71 10.89
CA GLU A 261 10.35 -22.41 11.09
C GLU A 261 9.72 -22.11 12.46
N ARG A 262 10.52 -22.05 13.53
CA ARG A 262 10.01 -21.66 14.86
C ARG A 262 9.44 -20.24 14.85
N THR A 263 10.13 -19.29 14.22
CA THR A 263 9.68 -17.91 14.09
C THR A 263 8.40 -17.82 13.26
N VAL A 264 8.32 -18.52 12.13
CA VAL A 264 7.11 -18.60 11.30
C VAL A 264 5.94 -19.17 12.12
N ARG A 265 6.12 -20.31 12.81
CA ARG A 265 5.08 -20.89 13.68
C ARG A 265 4.66 -19.97 14.82
N GLN A 266 5.55 -19.10 15.30
CA GLN A 266 5.19 -18.08 16.29
C GLN A 266 4.29 -17.00 15.68
N LEU A 267 4.61 -16.53 14.47
CA LEU A 267 3.81 -15.55 13.73
C LEU A 267 2.44 -16.13 13.38
N GLU A 268 2.37 -17.36 12.90
CA GLU A 268 1.11 -18.05 12.60
C GLU A 268 0.20 -18.12 13.83
N ARG A 269 0.75 -18.43 15.01
CA ARG A 269 0.00 -18.46 16.26
C ARG A 269 -0.57 -17.08 16.60
N VAL A 270 0.24 -16.03 16.50
CA VAL A 270 -0.21 -14.65 16.78
C VAL A 270 -1.28 -14.19 15.80
N LEU A 271 -1.14 -14.51 14.51
CA LEU A 271 -2.13 -14.16 13.49
C LEU A 271 -3.47 -14.87 13.68
N LYS A 272 -3.45 -16.13 14.15
CA LYS A 272 -4.64 -16.91 14.47
C LYS A 272 -5.27 -16.57 15.82
N GLN A 273 -4.58 -15.83 16.68
CA GLN A 273 -5.12 -15.46 17.99
C GLN A 273 -6.39 -14.62 17.84
N PRO A 274 -7.32 -14.71 18.82
CA PRO A 274 -8.44 -13.80 18.91
C PRO A 274 -7.92 -12.36 18.82
N GLY A 275 -8.56 -11.54 17.99
CA GLY A 275 -8.21 -10.13 17.77
C GLY A 275 -7.49 -9.88 16.45
N CYS A 276 -6.70 -10.84 15.96
CA CYS A 276 -6.14 -10.78 14.59
C CYS A 276 -7.05 -11.51 13.60
N ASN A 277 -7.52 -12.72 13.94
CA ASN A 277 -8.40 -13.56 13.11
C ASN A 277 -7.92 -13.68 11.65
N LYS A 278 -6.59 -13.79 11.47
CA LYS A 278 -5.96 -13.91 10.16
C LYS A 278 -5.61 -15.37 9.85
N VAL A 279 -5.62 -15.69 8.57
CA VAL A 279 -5.18 -16.98 8.00
C VAL A 279 -3.78 -16.77 7.42
N PRO A 280 -2.71 -17.22 8.12
CA PRO A 280 -1.36 -17.10 7.58
C PRO A 280 -1.18 -17.99 6.35
N MET A 281 -0.48 -17.47 5.34
CA MET A 281 -0.10 -18.20 4.13
C MET A 281 1.40 -18.04 3.90
N VAL A 282 2.18 -19.11 4.08
CA VAL A 282 3.62 -19.07 3.82
C VAL A 282 3.86 -19.15 2.31
N VAL A 283 4.64 -18.22 1.78
CA VAL A 283 4.97 -18.13 0.35
C VAL A 283 6.34 -18.74 0.13
N SER A 284 6.40 -19.87 -0.58
CA SER A 284 7.65 -20.60 -0.81
C SER A 284 8.05 -20.69 -2.28
N ASN A 285 7.12 -20.44 -3.20
CA ASN A 285 7.37 -20.48 -4.64
C ASN A 285 6.65 -19.31 -5.37
N PRO A 286 6.95 -19.06 -6.65
CA PRO A 286 6.31 -17.98 -7.40
C PRO A 286 4.79 -18.12 -7.54
N ASP A 287 4.26 -19.35 -7.62
CA ASP A 287 2.82 -19.59 -7.71
C ASP A 287 2.08 -19.22 -6.42
N ASP A 288 2.70 -19.47 -5.27
CA ASP A 288 2.21 -19.03 -3.97
C ASP A 288 2.19 -17.50 -3.92
N ALA A 289 3.21 -16.82 -4.47
CA ALA A 289 3.27 -15.36 -4.49
C ALA A 289 2.16 -14.75 -5.35
N VAL A 290 1.89 -15.34 -6.53
CA VAL A 290 0.76 -14.96 -7.40
C VAL A 290 -0.57 -15.15 -6.67
N THR A 291 -0.76 -16.30 -6.04
CA THR A 291 -1.99 -16.65 -5.30
C THR A 291 -2.19 -15.72 -4.11
N ALA A 292 -1.13 -15.47 -3.34
CA ALA A 292 -1.13 -14.56 -2.21
C ALA A 292 -1.53 -13.15 -2.64
N ALA A 293 -0.95 -12.60 -3.71
CA ALA A 293 -1.27 -11.25 -4.19
C ALA A 293 -2.75 -11.10 -4.59
N GLN A 294 -3.30 -12.09 -5.31
CA GLN A 294 -4.70 -12.06 -5.76
C GLN A 294 -5.69 -12.25 -4.60
N GLN A 295 -5.39 -13.14 -3.66
CA GLN A 295 -6.30 -13.45 -2.55
C GLN A 295 -6.22 -12.43 -1.41
N PHE A 296 -5.09 -11.75 -1.25
CA PHE A 296 -4.86 -10.82 -0.15
C PHE A 296 -5.83 -9.63 -0.13
N THR A 297 -6.26 -9.17 -1.30
CA THR A 297 -7.27 -8.10 -1.41
C THR A 297 -8.70 -8.62 -1.44
N GLN A 298 -8.92 -9.86 -1.90
CA GLN A 298 -10.25 -10.48 -1.97
C GLN A 298 -10.73 -10.99 -0.60
N SER A 299 -9.80 -11.50 0.19
CA SER A 299 -10.06 -12.11 1.50
C SER A 299 -9.30 -11.33 2.56
N ALA A 300 -10.01 -10.46 3.27
CA ALA A 300 -9.44 -9.62 4.33
C ALA A 300 -8.79 -10.41 5.49
N CYS A 301 -8.96 -11.74 5.55
CA CYS A 301 -8.35 -12.58 6.56
C CYS A 301 -6.98 -13.14 6.18
N ILE A 302 -6.60 -13.23 4.90
CA ILE A 302 -5.34 -13.88 4.51
C ILE A 302 -4.15 -12.95 4.83
N THR A 303 -3.08 -13.51 5.35
CA THR A 303 -1.83 -12.78 5.64
C THR A 303 -0.63 -13.56 5.08
N PRO A 304 -0.11 -13.14 3.92
CA PRO A 304 1.09 -13.74 3.33
C PRO A 304 2.32 -13.58 4.22
N ILE A 305 3.16 -14.61 4.30
CA ILE A 305 4.42 -14.63 5.03
C ILE A 305 5.54 -15.02 4.07
N PHE A 306 6.48 -14.12 3.86
CA PHE A 306 7.68 -14.33 3.06
C PHE A 306 8.87 -14.57 3.97
N THR A 307 9.79 -15.45 3.59
CA THR A 307 11.08 -15.65 4.25
C THR A 307 12.18 -15.26 3.26
N LEU A 308 13.04 -14.30 3.60
CA LEU A 308 14.06 -13.79 2.68
C LEU A 308 15.35 -13.33 3.37
N SER A 309 16.40 -13.13 2.57
CA SER A 309 17.63 -12.49 3.00
C SER A 309 18.02 -11.35 2.07
N SER A 310 18.33 -10.20 2.67
CA SER A 310 18.90 -9.05 1.95
C SER A 310 20.40 -9.21 1.64
N VAL A 311 21.07 -10.21 2.23
CA VAL A 311 22.50 -10.47 2.06
C VAL A 311 22.72 -11.54 0.99
N SER A 312 22.05 -12.69 1.10
CA SER A 312 22.17 -13.78 0.11
C SER A 312 21.28 -13.58 -1.11
N GLY A 313 20.26 -12.71 -1.01
CA GLY A 313 19.24 -12.53 -2.04
C GLY A 313 18.15 -13.59 -2.06
N GLU A 314 18.21 -14.58 -1.15
CA GLU A 314 17.24 -15.68 -1.06
C GLU A 314 15.81 -15.15 -0.99
N SER A 315 14.95 -15.64 -1.90
CA SER A 315 13.51 -15.36 -1.97
C SER A 315 13.09 -13.90 -2.12
N LEU A 316 14.02 -12.98 -2.45
CA LEU A 316 13.67 -11.58 -2.76
C LEU A 316 12.74 -11.48 -3.97
N ASP A 317 12.93 -12.34 -4.96
CA ASP A 317 12.13 -12.31 -6.19
C ASP A 317 10.67 -12.70 -5.94
N LEU A 318 10.38 -13.55 -4.95
CA LEU A 318 9.01 -13.88 -4.55
C LEU A 318 8.26 -12.64 -4.04
N LEU A 319 8.95 -11.81 -3.26
CA LEU A 319 8.39 -10.54 -2.78
C LEU A 319 8.19 -9.55 -3.93
N LYS A 320 9.12 -9.47 -4.89
CA LYS A 320 8.95 -8.63 -6.09
C LYS A 320 7.76 -9.06 -6.94
N VAL A 321 7.60 -10.37 -7.18
CA VAL A 321 6.44 -10.94 -7.90
C VAL A 321 5.13 -10.58 -7.19
N PHE A 322 5.08 -10.77 -5.87
CA PHE A 322 3.92 -10.38 -5.05
C PHE A 322 3.58 -8.90 -5.19
N LEU A 323 4.57 -8.00 -5.00
CA LEU A 323 4.38 -6.55 -5.12
C LEU A 323 3.96 -6.11 -6.53
N ASN A 324 4.49 -6.76 -7.57
CA ASN A 324 4.11 -6.49 -8.94
C ASN A 324 2.63 -6.83 -9.21
N ILE A 325 2.11 -7.91 -8.63
CA ILE A 325 0.75 -8.40 -8.86
C ILE A 325 -0.27 -7.76 -7.91
N LEU A 326 0.18 -7.27 -6.75
CA LEU A 326 -0.65 -6.72 -5.69
C LEU A 326 -1.66 -5.67 -6.22
N PRO A 327 -2.97 -5.93 -6.24
CA PRO A 327 -3.92 -5.00 -6.84
C PRO A 327 -4.24 -3.83 -5.88
N PRO A 328 -4.81 -2.72 -6.39
CA PRO A 328 -5.34 -1.66 -5.54
C PRO A 328 -6.47 -2.16 -4.64
N LEU A 329 -6.59 -1.60 -3.43
CA LEU A 329 -7.68 -1.93 -2.49
C LEU A 329 -9.01 -1.30 -2.90
N SER A 330 -9.00 -0.03 -3.25
CA SER A 330 -10.21 0.68 -3.70
C SER A 330 -10.57 0.24 -5.10
N ASN A 331 -11.83 -0.16 -5.28
CA ASN A 331 -12.38 -0.41 -6.61
C ASN A 331 -12.56 0.94 -7.37
N SER A 332 -12.72 0.85 -8.68
CA SER A 332 -12.95 2.02 -9.55
C SER A 332 -14.14 2.88 -9.11
N LYS A 333 -15.22 2.27 -8.60
CA LYS A 333 -16.43 2.97 -8.17
C LYS A 333 -16.19 3.86 -6.95
N GLU A 334 -15.57 3.33 -5.90
CA GLU A 334 -15.21 4.12 -4.71
C GLU A 334 -14.31 5.30 -5.08
N GLN A 335 -13.38 5.10 -6.01
CA GLN A 335 -12.55 6.18 -6.49
C GLN A 335 -13.34 7.21 -7.29
N GLU A 336 -14.26 6.79 -8.16
CA GLU A 336 -15.15 7.70 -8.88
C GLU A 336 -16.02 8.50 -7.93
N GLU A 337 -16.58 7.87 -6.90
CA GLU A 337 -17.34 8.53 -5.83
C GLU A 337 -16.47 9.56 -5.10
N LEU A 338 -15.26 9.18 -4.67
CA LEU A 338 -14.31 10.10 -4.05
C LEU A 338 -13.95 11.26 -4.98
N MET A 339 -13.77 11.02 -6.28
CA MET A 339 -13.46 12.06 -7.26
C MET A 339 -14.64 13.00 -7.53
N GLN A 340 -15.88 12.56 -7.31
CA GLN A 340 -17.09 13.38 -7.41
C GLN A 340 -17.34 14.24 -6.17
N GLN A 341 -16.71 13.91 -5.03
CA GLN A 341 -16.78 14.71 -3.81
C GLN A 341 -16.05 16.06 -3.98
N LEU A 342 -16.27 16.94 -3.01
CA LEU A 342 -15.58 18.22 -2.94
C LEU A 342 -14.11 18.03 -2.61
N THR A 343 -13.26 18.86 -3.22
CA THR A 343 -11.80 18.83 -3.02
C THR A 343 -11.43 19.01 -1.55
N GLU A 344 -10.67 18.06 -1.00
CA GLU A 344 -10.05 18.12 0.33
C GLU A 344 -8.59 17.65 0.25
N PHE A 345 -7.65 18.58 0.45
CA PHE A 345 -6.22 18.32 0.42
C PHE A 345 -5.61 18.58 1.80
N GLN A 346 -4.92 17.59 2.36
CA GLN A 346 -4.30 17.68 3.68
C GLN A 346 -2.85 18.13 3.57
N VAL A 347 -2.46 19.19 4.28
CA VAL A 347 -1.11 19.79 4.20
C VAL A 347 -0.15 19.15 5.20
N ASP A 348 0.75 18.31 4.71
CA ASP A 348 1.74 17.57 5.49
C ASP A 348 3.04 18.36 5.67
N GLU A 349 3.50 19.01 4.61
CA GLU A 349 4.77 19.69 4.53
C GLU A 349 4.64 21.08 3.91
N ILE A 350 5.55 21.98 4.30
CA ILE A 350 5.57 23.35 3.80
C ILE A 350 7.01 23.68 3.46
N TYR A 351 7.24 24.10 2.22
CA TYR A 351 8.54 24.46 1.68
C TYR A 351 8.52 25.89 1.18
N SER A 352 9.72 26.47 1.10
CA SER A 352 9.95 27.74 0.41
C SER A 352 10.92 27.45 -0.72
N VAL A 353 10.47 27.59 -1.95
CA VAL A 353 11.27 27.30 -3.14
C VAL A 353 11.63 28.64 -3.80
N PRO A 354 12.91 28.89 -4.11
CA PRO A 354 13.32 30.08 -4.86
C PRO A 354 12.51 30.23 -6.15
N ASP A 355 12.14 31.46 -6.50
CA ASP A 355 11.35 31.85 -7.69
C ASP A 355 9.90 31.33 -7.77
N VAL A 356 9.57 30.23 -7.09
CA VAL A 356 8.21 29.66 -7.05
C VAL A 356 7.40 30.21 -5.86
N GLY A 357 8.07 30.49 -4.74
CA GLY A 357 7.45 30.98 -3.51
C GLY A 357 7.03 29.86 -2.55
N THR A 358 5.85 29.99 -1.96
CA THR A 358 5.34 29.05 -0.95
C THR A 358 4.80 27.79 -1.62
N VAL A 359 5.33 26.63 -1.24
CA VAL A 359 4.92 25.32 -1.75
C VAL A 359 4.46 24.46 -0.59
N VAL A 360 3.31 23.80 -0.73
CA VAL A 360 2.79 22.85 0.26
C VAL A 360 2.82 21.43 -0.29
N GLY A 361 3.32 20.49 0.49
CA GLY A 361 3.26 19.06 0.20
C GLY A 361 2.13 18.41 0.99
N GLY A 362 1.44 17.45 0.39
CA GLY A 362 0.29 16.84 1.02
C GLY A 362 -0.38 15.77 0.18
N THR A 363 -1.48 15.24 0.70
CA THR A 363 -2.28 14.21 0.05
C THR A 363 -3.68 14.73 -0.25
N LEU A 364 -4.16 14.53 -1.48
CA LEU A 364 -5.55 14.81 -1.83
C LEU A 364 -6.42 13.67 -1.30
N TYR A 365 -7.24 13.94 -0.28
CA TYR A 365 -8.09 12.94 0.34
C TYR A 365 -9.33 12.64 -0.51
N SER A 366 -10.01 13.69 -0.96
CA SER A 366 -11.22 13.59 -1.79
C SER A 366 -11.28 14.68 -2.86
N GLY A 367 -12.11 14.45 -3.88
CA GLY A 367 -12.30 15.31 -5.04
C GLY A 367 -11.16 15.28 -6.06
N VAL A 368 -11.07 16.36 -6.83
CA VAL A 368 -10.07 16.58 -7.87
C VAL A 368 -9.57 18.00 -7.76
N CYS A 369 -8.25 18.17 -7.63
CA CYS A 369 -7.61 19.49 -7.60
C CYS A 369 -6.95 19.78 -8.96
N ARG A 370 -7.26 20.93 -9.54
CA ARG A 370 -6.70 21.37 -10.83
C ARG A 370 -5.76 22.55 -10.65
N GLU A 371 -4.79 22.63 -11.55
CA GLU A 371 -3.95 23.82 -11.68
C GLU A 371 -4.82 25.07 -11.88
N GLY A 372 -4.54 26.14 -11.13
CA GLY A 372 -5.32 27.38 -11.16
C GLY A 372 -6.58 27.40 -10.29
N GLU A 373 -6.94 26.29 -9.64
CA GLU A 373 -8.14 26.18 -8.81
C GLU A 373 -8.08 27.07 -7.56
N ARG A 374 -9.24 27.60 -7.15
CA ARG A 374 -9.38 28.45 -5.96
C ARG A 374 -9.92 27.61 -4.80
N LEU A 375 -9.13 27.51 -3.75
CA LEU A 375 -9.47 26.76 -2.54
C LEU A 375 -9.42 27.69 -1.32
N VAL A 376 -9.84 27.17 -0.18
CA VAL A 376 -9.63 27.81 1.12
C VAL A 376 -8.75 26.93 2.00
N VAL A 377 -7.83 27.53 2.75
CA VAL A 377 -6.92 26.84 3.67
C VAL A 377 -7.19 27.23 5.11
N GLY A 378 -7.11 26.27 6.02
CA GLY A 378 -7.29 26.50 7.44
C GLY A 378 -7.37 25.20 8.25
N PRO A 379 -7.82 25.25 9.51
CA PRO A 379 -8.16 26.46 10.25
C PRO A 379 -6.91 27.26 10.63
N THR A 380 -6.98 28.59 10.59
CA THR A 380 -5.95 29.48 11.18
C THR A 380 -6.02 29.49 12.70
N ASP A 381 -5.08 30.15 13.38
CA ASP A 381 -5.11 30.32 14.84
C ASP A 381 -6.35 31.12 15.31
N GLU A 382 -6.89 31.98 14.43
CA GLU A 382 -8.14 32.71 14.66
C GLU A 382 -9.40 31.89 14.37
N GLY A 383 -9.28 30.62 14.01
CA GLY A 383 -10.41 29.77 13.64
C GLY A 383 -11.09 30.23 12.34
N ARG A 384 -10.29 30.60 11.33
CA ARG A 384 -10.80 31.05 10.01
C ARG A 384 -10.18 30.23 8.87
N PHE A 385 -10.80 30.35 7.71
CA PHE A 385 -10.28 29.81 6.46
C PHE A 385 -9.91 30.94 5.50
N LEU A 386 -8.70 30.90 4.96
CA LEU A 386 -8.15 31.91 4.06
C LEU A 386 -8.25 31.44 2.62
N ARG A 387 -8.55 32.34 1.68
CA ARG A 387 -8.61 32.01 0.26
C ARG A 387 -7.20 31.90 -0.32
N LEU A 388 -7.00 30.93 -1.20
CA LEU A 388 -5.78 30.78 -1.97
C LEU A 388 -6.08 30.33 -3.41
N LYS A 389 -5.05 30.36 -4.25
CA LYS A 389 -5.08 29.81 -5.60
C LYS A 389 -3.95 28.81 -5.75
N VAL A 390 -4.24 27.64 -6.29
CA VAL A 390 -3.24 26.65 -6.67
C VAL A 390 -2.54 27.15 -7.94
N GLY A 391 -1.24 27.38 -7.85
CA GLY A 391 -0.37 27.84 -8.93
C GLY A 391 -0.04 26.70 -9.88
N SER A 392 0.88 25.82 -9.47
CA SER A 392 1.30 24.62 -10.22
C SER A 392 1.23 23.38 -9.31
N ILE A 393 1.05 22.21 -9.92
CA ILE A 393 1.01 20.92 -9.21
C ILE A 393 2.18 20.07 -9.68
N GLN A 394 2.90 19.45 -8.75
CA GLN A 394 3.91 18.44 -9.08
C GLN A 394 3.64 17.15 -8.30
N ARG A 395 3.73 16.02 -8.99
CA ARG A 395 3.64 14.68 -8.41
C ARG A 395 4.94 13.93 -8.68
N ASN A 396 5.58 13.44 -7.62
CA ASN A 396 6.88 12.75 -7.71
C ASN A 396 7.91 13.52 -8.53
N ARG A 397 7.96 14.85 -8.33
CA ARG A 397 8.82 15.83 -9.02
C ARG A 397 8.49 16.08 -10.50
N SER A 398 7.52 15.37 -11.07
CA SER A 398 6.99 15.66 -12.41
C SER A 398 5.81 16.63 -12.35
N ALA A 399 5.77 17.63 -13.23
CA ALA A 399 4.65 18.56 -13.32
C ALA A 399 3.37 17.87 -13.82
N CYS A 400 2.22 18.17 -13.19
CA CYS A 400 0.92 17.66 -13.62
C CYS A 400 -0.15 18.76 -13.53
N ARG A 401 -1.23 18.62 -14.31
CA ARG A 401 -2.33 19.62 -14.35
C ARG A 401 -3.50 19.28 -13.43
N VAL A 402 -3.62 18.01 -13.06
CA VAL A 402 -4.75 17.45 -12.33
C VAL A 402 -4.25 16.47 -11.31
N LEU A 403 -4.70 16.65 -10.06
CA LEU A 403 -4.49 15.76 -8.94
C LEU A 403 -5.81 15.06 -8.58
N ARG A 404 -5.78 13.74 -8.40
CA ARG A 404 -6.96 12.93 -8.07
C ARG A 404 -6.90 12.43 -6.63
N ALA A 405 -8.06 12.19 -6.02
CA ALA A 405 -8.18 11.61 -4.69
C ALA A 405 -7.26 10.38 -4.51
N GLY A 406 -6.60 10.31 -3.36
CA GLY A 406 -5.58 9.32 -3.00
C GLY A 406 -4.14 9.67 -3.39
N GLN A 407 -3.92 10.70 -4.22
CA GLN A 407 -2.58 11.04 -4.71
C GLN A 407 -1.89 12.07 -3.79
N ALA A 408 -0.60 11.84 -3.53
CA ALA A 408 0.27 12.82 -2.87
C ALA A 408 0.91 13.75 -3.91
N ALA A 409 1.04 15.03 -3.61
CA ALA A 409 1.63 16.02 -4.51
C ALA A 409 2.15 17.25 -3.75
N THR A 410 2.94 18.06 -4.45
CA THR A 410 3.31 19.41 -4.04
C THR A 410 2.54 20.45 -4.85
N LEU A 411 1.94 21.41 -4.15
CA LEU A 411 1.16 22.50 -4.71
C LEU A 411 1.90 23.82 -4.47
N ALA A 412 2.28 24.52 -5.54
CA ALA A 412 2.76 25.89 -5.42
C ALA A 412 1.57 26.82 -5.20
N LEU A 413 1.65 27.71 -4.21
CA LEU A 413 0.57 28.63 -3.84
C LEU A 413 0.82 30.06 -4.36
N GLY A 414 1.88 30.26 -5.13
CA GLY A 414 2.32 31.57 -5.61
C GLY A 414 2.70 32.50 -4.45
N ASN A 415 2.14 33.71 -4.44
CA ASN A 415 2.44 34.77 -3.46
C ASN A 415 1.70 34.62 -2.12
N PHE A 416 1.32 33.40 -1.72
CA PHE A 416 0.69 33.20 -0.42
C PHE A 416 1.73 33.30 0.70
N ASP A 417 1.43 34.07 1.75
CA ASP A 417 2.35 34.21 2.88
C ASP A 417 2.49 32.90 3.65
N ARG A 418 3.71 32.38 3.68
CA ARG A 418 4.09 31.15 4.41
C ARG A 418 3.79 31.26 5.90
N SER A 419 3.87 32.45 6.50
CA SER A 419 3.68 32.64 7.94
C SER A 419 2.27 32.23 8.42
N LEU A 420 1.30 32.27 7.50
CA LEU A 420 -0.11 31.94 7.76
C LEU A 420 -0.40 30.43 7.65
N LEU A 421 0.58 29.64 7.21
CA LEU A 421 0.43 28.19 7.02
C LEU A 421 1.12 27.42 8.15
N ARG A 422 0.43 26.38 8.62
CA ARG A 422 1.02 25.38 9.52
C ARG A 422 0.71 23.97 9.03
N LYS A 423 1.59 23.03 9.38
CA LYS A 423 1.36 21.59 9.12
C LYS A 423 0.06 21.16 9.80
N GLY A 424 -0.70 20.31 9.12
CA GLY A 424 -2.01 19.85 9.60
C GLY A 424 -3.18 20.76 9.25
N MET A 425 -2.96 21.84 8.49
CA MET A 425 -4.05 22.55 7.84
C MET A 425 -4.63 21.72 6.68
N VAL A 426 -5.87 22.00 6.33
CA VAL A 426 -6.56 21.42 5.17
C VAL A 426 -6.88 22.52 4.17
N MET A 427 -6.72 22.21 2.89
CA MET A 427 -7.15 23.02 1.77
C MET A 427 -8.41 22.39 1.17
N VAL A 428 -9.54 23.08 1.25
CA VAL A 428 -10.84 22.54 0.86
C VAL A 428 -11.55 23.41 -0.17
N SER A 429 -12.50 22.80 -0.88
CA SER A 429 -13.41 23.55 -1.74
C SER A 429 -14.19 24.58 -0.92
N PRO A 430 -14.33 25.85 -1.39
CA PRO A 430 -15.13 26.85 -0.69
C PRO A 430 -16.60 26.44 -0.50
N LYS A 431 -17.11 25.52 -1.32
CA LYS A 431 -18.48 24.98 -1.22
C LYS A 431 -18.69 24.04 -0.03
N MET A 432 -17.60 23.53 0.56
CA MET A 432 -17.65 22.57 1.67
C MET A 432 -18.15 23.20 2.97
N ASN A 433 -18.04 24.52 3.12
CA ASN A 433 -18.35 25.26 4.36
C ASN A 433 -17.73 24.57 5.61
N PRO A 434 -16.39 24.46 5.68
CA PRO A 434 -15.73 23.68 6.71
C PRO A 434 -16.04 24.20 8.12
N THR A 435 -16.36 23.28 9.02
CA THR A 435 -16.62 23.57 10.44
C THR A 435 -15.36 23.39 11.28
N ILE A 436 -15.18 24.26 12.27
CA ILE A 436 -14.05 24.20 13.22
C ILE A 436 -14.62 23.92 14.60
N CYS A 437 -14.07 22.93 15.29
CA CYS A 437 -14.47 22.60 16.65
C CYS A 437 -13.25 22.32 17.53
N CYS A 438 -13.37 22.61 18.83
CA CYS A 438 -12.39 22.26 19.86
C CYS A 438 -12.84 21.05 20.70
N GLN A 439 -14.09 20.63 20.54
CA GLN A 439 -14.72 19.54 21.26
C GLN A 439 -15.43 18.64 20.24
N PHE A 440 -15.27 17.33 20.41
CA PHE A 440 -15.91 16.32 19.59
C PHE A 440 -16.16 15.07 20.44
N GLU A 441 -17.17 14.30 20.06
CA GLU A 441 -17.47 13.01 20.65
C GLU A 441 -16.85 11.90 19.79
N ALA A 442 -16.31 10.86 20.43
CA ALA A 442 -15.73 9.72 19.72
C ALA A 442 -15.91 8.42 20.51
N ALA A 443 -16.16 7.32 19.78
CA ALA A 443 -16.09 5.98 20.33
C ALA A 443 -14.62 5.58 20.49
N ILE A 444 -14.24 5.13 21.69
CA ILE A 444 -12.85 4.78 22.01
C ILE A 444 -12.73 3.28 22.22
N VAL A 445 -11.75 2.68 21.56
CA VAL A 445 -11.36 1.28 21.75
C VAL A 445 -9.96 1.24 22.38
N LEU A 446 -9.88 0.73 23.61
CA LEU A 446 -8.63 0.70 24.38
C LEU A 446 -7.82 -0.56 24.09
N LEU A 447 -6.86 -0.48 23.16
CA LEU A 447 -6.01 -1.61 22.78
C LEU A 447 -5.13 -2.13 23.93
N PHE A 448 -4.40 -1.22 24.57
CA PHE A 448 -3.58 -1.51 25.76
C PHE A 448 -3.34 -0.21 26.51
N HIS A 449 -3.74 -0.15 27.78
CA HIS A 449 -3.43 0.99 28.63
C HIS A 449 -3.09 0.52 30.04
N ALA A 450 -1.86 0.80 30.47
CA ALA A 450 -1.37 0.40 31.80
C ALA A 450 -1.99 1.22 32.95
N LYS A 451 -2.63 2.36 32.65
CA LYS A 451 -3.25 3.26 33.63
C LYS A 451 -4.76 3.31 33.41
N THR A 452 -5.48 3.79 34.41
CA THR A 452 -6.92 4.02 34.29
C THR A 452 -7.18 5.20 33.35
N PHE A 453 -7.97 4.98 32.31
CA PHE A 453 -8.50 6.03 31.45
C PHE A 453 -9.71 6.68 32.13
N ARG A 454 -9.62 7.96 32.49
CA ARG A 454 -10.64 8.66 33.28
C ARG A 454 -10.87 10.07 32.77
N ARG A 455 -11.95 10.69 33.20
CA ARG A 455 -12.19 12.13 33.01
C ARG A 455 -10.97 12.94 33.49
N GLY A 456 -10.57 13.92 32.69
CA GLY A 456 -9.37 14.73 32.91
C GLY A 456 -8.06 14.09 32.42
N SER A 457 -8.08 12.84 31.92
CA SER A 457 -6.90 12.27 31.28
C SER A 457 -6.48 13.10 30.07
N GLN A 458 -5.19 13.44 30.00
CA GLN A 458 -4.60 14.06 28.83
C GLN A 458 -4.08 13.00 27.88
N VAL A 459 -4.47 13.10 26.61
CA VAL A 459 -4.05 12.19 25.55
C VAL A 459 -3.53 12.95 24.35
N THR A 460 -2.72 12.28 23.55
CA THR A 460 -2.38 12.78 22.22
C THR A 460 -3.32 12.15 21.21
N VAL A 461 -4.13 12.97 20.57
CA VAL A 461 -5.02 12.56 19.47
C VAL A 461 -4.28 12.73 18.16
N HIS A 462 -4.36 11.69 17.33
CA HIS A 462 -3.85 11.69 15.96
C HIS A 462 -5.04 11.65 15.02
N VAL A 463 -5.21 12.68 14.18
CA VAL A 463 -6.30 12.76 13.18
C VAL A 463 -5.66 13.13 11.85
N GLY A 464 -5.64 12.20 10.90
CA GLY A 464 -4.89 12.37 9.65
C GLY A 464 -3.44 12.75 9.94
N ASN A 465 -3.06 13.93 9.46
CA ASN A 465 -1.74 14.55 9.64
C ASN A 465 -1.64 15.55 10.80
N VAL A 466 -2.65 15.61 11.67
CA VAL A 466 -2.66 16.46 12.87
C VAL A 466 -2.36 15.60 14.10
N ARG A 467 -1.51 16.14 14.97
CA ARG A 467 -1.24 15.58 16.30
C ARG A 467 -1.44 16.65 17.35
N GLN A 468 -2.48 16.49 18.17
CA GLN A 468 -2.86 17.48 19.18
C GLN A 468 -3.05 16.82 20.55
N THR A 469 -2.67 17.53 21.62
CA THR A 469 -3.02 17.11 22.97
C THR A 469 -4.49 17.47 23.23
N ALA A 470 -5.29 16.49 23.63
CA ALA A 470 -6.66 16.68 24.04
C ALA A 470 -6.85 16.21 25.50
N THR A 471 -7.86 16.75 26.15
CA THR A 471 -8.28 16.34 27.48
C THR A 471 -9.62 15.63 27.37
N VAL A 472 -9.75 14.48 28.03
CA VAL A 472 -11.01 13.76 28.11
C VAL A 472 -11.95 14.52 29.03
N ASP A 473 -12.94 15.22 28.48
CA ASP A 473 -13.87 16.02 29.26
C ASP A 473 -14.99 15.18 29.88
N ASP A 474 -15.55 14.22 29.14
CA ASP A 474 -16.52 13.27 29.67
C ASP A 474 -16.30 11.86 29.11
N LEU A 475 -16.79 10.85 29.84
CA LEU A 475 -16.65 9.43 29.52
C LEU A 475 -18.00 8.74 29.73
N HIS A 476 -18.71 8.52 28.64
CA HIS A 476 -19.91 7.70 28.65
C HIS A 476 -19.54 6.24 28.40
N VAL A 477 -19.84 5.38 29.37
CA VAL A 477 -19.72 3.93 29.17
C VAL A 477 -20.88 3.49 28.29
N LEU A 478 -20.58 3.18 27.02
CA LEU A 478 -21.50 2.45 26.17
C LEU A 478 -21.65 1.04 26.74
N LEU A 479 -22.79 0.79 27.39
CA LEU A 479 -23.18 -0.53 27.89
C LEU A 479 -23.54 -1.41 26.66
N VAL A 480 -22.53 -2.01 26.03
CA VAL A 480 -22.77 -3.07 25.04
C VAL A 480 -23.26 -4.30 25.81
N MET A 481 -24.58 -4.52 25.79
CA MET A 481 -25.21 -5.72 26.35
C MET A 481 -24.65 -6.99 25.68
N ASN A 482 -24.29 -7.95 26.53
CA ASN A 482 -23.91 -9.35 26.24
C ASN A 482 -22.56 -9.61 25.55
N PHE A 483 -21.48 -9.68 26.34
CA PHE A 483 -20.46 -10.72 26.14
C PHE A 483 -20.02 -11.32 27.48
N SER A 484 -20.08 -12.65 27.55
CA SER A 484 -19.81 -13.46 28.75
C SER A 484 -18.35 -13.29 29.21
N VAL A 485 -18.16 -12.48 30.25
CA VAL A 485 -16.90 -12.37 30.99
C VAL A 485 -16.79 -13.59 31.90
N ARG A 486 -16.11 -14.65 31.45
CA ARG A 486 -15.51 -15.61 32.39
C ARG A 486 -14.15 -15.10 32.80
N GLN A 487 -14.08 -14.51 34.00
CA GLN A 487 -12.86 -14.07 34.68
C GLN A 487 -11.67 -15.04 34.56
N ARG A 488 -10.57 -14.54 33.99
CA ARG A 488 -9.15 -14.66 34.38
C ARG A 488 -8.29 -14.03 33.27
N SER A 489 -7.53 -13.00 33.67
CA SER A 489 -6.26 -12.55 33.07
C SER A 489 -6.01 -12.91 31.60
N ASP A 490 -5.97 -11.86 30.75
CA ASP A 490 -5.80 -11.84 29.29
C ASP A 490 -7.12 -11.62 28.54
N TYR A 491 -7.42 -10.37 28.16
CA TYR A 491 -8.56 -10.08 27.29
C TYR A 491 -8.22 -9.16 26.12
N THR A 492 -8.41 -9.78 24.97
CA THR A 492 -8.52 -9.29 23.61
C THR A 492 -9.79 -8.47 23.39
N LEU A 493 -9.72 -7.51 22.45
CA LEU A 493 -10.84 -6.74 21.92
C LEU A 493 -11.52 -7.41 20.72
N GLN A 494 -12.85 -7.52 20.79
CA GLN A 494 -13.74 -7.64 19.64
C GLN A 494 -14.29 -6.25 19.30
N ILE A 495 -14.33 -5.89 18.01
CA ILE A 495 -14.96 -4.68 17.49
C ILE A 495 -16.26 -5.09 16.79
N PRO A 496 -17.44 -4.59 17.19
CA PRO A 496 -18.61 -4.63 16.33
C PRO A 496 -18.57 -3.49 15.31
N VAL A 497 -19.02 -3.81 14.10
CA VAL A 497 -19.23 -2.89 12.99
C VAL A 497 -20.50 -2.10 13.25
N THR A 498 -20.38 -0.77 13.28
CA THR A 498 -21.42 0.19 12.87
C THR A 498 -20.74 1.42 12.33
#